data_AF-A0AAT9HJ14-F1
#
_entry.id   AF-A0AAT9HJ14-F1
#
_cell.length_a   1.000
_cell.length_b   1.000
_cell.length_c   1.000
_cell.angle_alpha   90.00
_cell.angle_beta   90.00
_cell.angle_gamma   90.00
#
_symmetry.space_group_name_H-M   'P 1'
#
loop_
_entity.id
_entity.type
_entity.pdbx_description
1 polymer ?
#
loop_
_entity_poly.entity_id
_entity_poly.type
_entity_poly.pdbx_seq_one_letter_code
_entity_poly.pdbx_strand_id
1 'polypeptide(L)'
;MIDYRSDMVLFHPTTAPSRHAVYHRMVARNRVWLARRNLPALLVPVYLGVWLLLTLLRRPSRPALKAWFGGFREGWATPAVPAGP
;
A
#
# COMPACT_ATOMS: atom_id res chain seq x y z
N MET A 1 17.21 3.27 -38.84
CA MET A 1 18.47 2.79 -38.22
C MET A 1 18.35 3.05 -36.72
N ILE A 2 18.56 2.04 -35.88
CA ILE A 2 18.53 2.18 -34.41
C ILE A 2 20.00 2.25 -33.96
N ASP A 3 20.34 3.27 -33.17
CA ASP A 3 21.72 3.54 -32.73
C ASP A 3 21.83 3.31 -31.21
N TYR A 4 22.89 2.64 -30.76
CA TYR A 4 23.09 2.28 -29.35
C TYR A 4 23.96 3.33 -28.67
N ARG A 5 23.46 3.89 -27.56
CA ARG A 5 24.14 4.95 -26.79
C ARG A 5 24.31 4.54 -25.34
N SER A 6 25.52 4.10 -25.00
CA SER A 6 25.93 3.72 -23.62
C SER A 6 26.29 4.93 -22.76
N ASP A 7 26.49 6.09 -23.37
CA ASP A 7 26.77 7.38 -22.74
C ASP A 7 25.51 8.08 -22.21
N MET A 8 24.32 7.54 -22.53
CA MET A 8 23.06 8.15 -22.14
C MET A 8 22.71 7.86 -20.67
N VAL A 9 22.66 8.91 -19.86
CA VAL A 9 22.20 8.84 -18.47
C VAL A 9 20.69 9.07 -18.43
N LEU A 10 19.94 8.00 -18.11
CA LEU A 10 18.49 8.10 -17.93
C LEU A 10 18.16 8.57 -16.50
N PHE A 11 17.56 9.74 -16.38
CA PHE A 11 17.04 10.20 -15.09
C PHE A 11 15.60 9.70 -14.91
N HIS A 12 15.34 8.93 -13.85
CA HIS A 12 13.98 8.56 -13.51
C HIS A 12 13.30 9.73 -12.79
N PRO A 13 12.21 10.31 -13.34
CA PRO A 13 11.49 11.37 -12.66
C PRO A 13 10.86 10.82 -11.38
N THR A 14 11.17 11.45 -10.24
CA THR A 14 10.61 11.10 -8.93
C THR A 14 9.13 11.46 -8.86
N THR A 15 8.29 10.65 -9.49
CA THR A 15 6.85 10.90 -9.56
C THR A 15 6.16 10.22 -8.39
N ALA A 16 5.50 11.00 -7.53
CA ALA A 16 4.82 10.48 -6.35
C ALA A 16 3.82 9.35 -6.72
N PRO A 17 3.95 8.13 -6.16
CA PRO A 17 3.02 7.02 -6.41
C PRO A 17 1.60 7.31 -5.89
N SER A 18 1.48 8.18 -4.89
CA SER A 18 0.22 8.62 -4.28
C SER A 18 -0.72 9.37 -5.23
N ARG A 19 -0.28 9.70 -6.44
CA ARG A 19 -1.16 10.27 -7.48
C ARG A 19 -2.23 9.29 -7.95
N HIS A 20 -1.99 7.98 -7.80
CA HIS A 20 -2.89 6.93 -8.28
C HIS A 20 -3.78 6.41 -7.15
N ALA A 21 -5.10 6.35 -7.38
CA ALA A 21 -6.03 5.75 -6.42
C ALA A 21 -5.67 4.28 -6.07
N VAL A 22 -5.10 3.55 -7.03
CA VAL A 22 -4.62 2.17 -6.85
C VAL A 22 -3.54 2.07 -5.77
N TYR A 23 -2.67 3.06 -5.64
CA TYR A 23 -1.66 3.11 -4.59
C TYR A 23 -2.31 3.04 -3.19
N HIS A 24 -3.39 3.81 -2.97
CA HIS A 24 -4.10 3.81 -1.69
C HIS A 24 -4.75 2.45 -1.37
N ARG A 25 -5.29 1.77 -2.39
CA ARG A 25 -5.81 0.39 -2.25
C ARG A 25 -4.71 -0.59 -1.87
N MET A 26 -3.60 -0.59 -2.61
CA MET A 26 -2.47 -1.50 -2.38
C MET A 26 -1.84 -1.30 -1.00
N VAL A 27 -1.64 -0.04 -0.59
CA VAL A 27 -1.10 0.28 0.74
C VAL A 27 -2.00 -0.25 1.85
N ALA A 28 -3.32 -0.10 1.73
CA ALA A 28 -4.26 -0.62 2.72
C ALA A 28 -4.20 -2.15 2.82
N ARG A 29 -4.27 -2.84 1.68
CA ARG A 29 -4.22 -4.31 1.61
C ARG A 29 -2.91 -4.85 2.18
N ASN A 30 -1.78 -4.28 1.77
CA ASN A 30 -0.46 -4.73 2.19
C ASN A 30 -0.22 -4.55 3.69
N ARG A 31 -0.80 -3.50 4.32
CA ARG A 31 -0.70 -3.32 5.78
C ARG A 31 -1.44 -4.40 6.55
N VAL A 32 -2.62 -4.82 6.07
CA VAL A 32 -3.37 -5.93 6.70
C VAL A 32 -2.59 -7.23 6.58
N TRP A 33 -2.03 -7.53 5.42
CA TRP A 33 -1.21 -8.72 5.22
C TRP A 33 0.07 -8.71 6.07
N LEU A 34 0.76 -7.57 6.15
CA LEU A 34 1.95 -7.42 6.98
C LEU A 34 1.64 -7.67 8.46
N ALA A 35 0.54 -7.09 8.96
CA ALA A 35 0.11 -7.27 10.34
C ALA A 35 -0.25 -8.73 10.62
N ARG A 36 -1.06 -9.36 9.76
CA ARG A 36 -1.48 -10.76 9.93
C ARG A 36 -0.33 -11.76 9.82
N ARG A 37 0.74 -11.44 9.09
CA ARG A 37 1.90 -12.32 8.92
C ARG A 37 2.91 -12.20 10.06
N ASN A 38 3.13 -10.99 10.59
CA ASN A 38 4.26 -10.73 11.50
C ASN A 38 3.85 -10.39 12.94
N LEU A 39 2.57 -10.11 13.21
CA LEU A 39 2.12 -9.71 14.54
C LEU A 39 1.24 -10.79 15.21
N PRO A 40 1.34 -10.95 16.54
CA PRO A 40 0.36 -11.68 17.33
C PRO A 40 -1.05 -11.15 17.09
N ALA A 41 -2.05 -12.02 17.09
CA ALA A 41 -3.44 -11.69 16.74
C ALA A 41 -4.00 -10.47 17.49
N LEU A 42 -3.59 -10.26 18.75
CA LEU A 42 -4.01 -9.12 19.57
C LEU A 42 -3.42 -7.76 19.11
N LEU A 43 -2.21 -7.76 18.56
CA LEU A 43 -1.53 -6.56 18.09
C LEU A 43 -1.98 -6.14 16.68
N VAL A 44 -2.57 -7.05 15.91
CA VAL A 44 -3.12 -6.78 14.58
C VAL A 44 -4.14 -5.62 14.58
N PRO A 45 -5.22 -5.63 15.39
CA PRO A 45 -6.20 -4.54 15.40
C PRO A 45 -5.59 -3.22 15.90
N VAL A 46 -4.65 -3.25 16.84
CA VAL A 46 -3.96 -2.05 17.35
C VAL A 46 -3.15 -1.39 16.24
N TYR A 47 -2.31 -2.16 15.55
CA TYR A 47 -1.50 -1.67 14.44
C TYR A 47 -2.35 -1.09 13.29
N LEU A 48 -3.44 -1.79 12.94
CA LEU A 48 -4.35 -1.33 11.90
C LEU A 48 -5.14 -0.09 12.32
N GLY A 49 -5.52 0.01 13.60
CA GLY A 49 -6.14 1.20 14.19
C GLY A 49 -5.25 2.43 14.11
N VAL A 50 -3.96 2.30 14.44
CA VAL A 50 -2.97 3.38 14.29
C VAL A 50 -2.88 3.84 12.84
N TRP A 51 -2.81 2.91 11.89
CA TRP A 51 -2.74 3.27 10.48
C TRP A 51 -4.04 3.89 9.95
N LEU A 52 -5.21 3.48 10.45
CA LEU A 52 -6.48 4.11 10.14
C LEU A 52 -6.49 5.56 10.65
N LEU A 53 -6.11 5.79 11.91
CA LEU A 53 -6.01 7.12 12.51
C LEU A 53 -5.05 8.03 11.74
N LEU A 54 -3.87 7.54 11.40
CA LEU A 54 -2.90 8.28 10.58
C LEU A 54 -3.44 8.61 9.19
N THR A 55 -4.21 7.70 8.59
CA THR A 55 -4.82 7.93 7.28
C THR A 55 -5.90 9.00 7.36
N LEU A 56 -6.72 9.00 8.41
CA LEU A 56 -7.72 10.06 8.66
C LEU A 56 -7.06 11.41 8.94
N LEU A 57 -5.98 11.43 9.74
CA LEU A 57 -5.25 12.64 10.07
C LEU A 57 -4.58 13.28 8.84
N ARG A 58 -4.15 12.46 7.89
CA ARG A 58 -3.58 12.91 6.59
C ARG A 58 -4.62 13.43 5.60
N ARG A 59 -5.92 13.43 5.96
CA ARG A 59 -7.06 13.94 5.17
C ARG A 59 -6.94 13.69 3.65
N PRO A 60 -6.81 12.43 3.20
CA PRO A 60 -6.72 12.11 1.78
C PRO A 60 -8.01 12.51 1.05
N SER A 61 -7.91 12.66 -0.27
CA SER A 61 -9.08 12.94 -1.12
C SER A 61 -10.13 11.83 -0.99
N ARG A 62 -11.41 12.17 -1.15
CA ARG A 62 -12.55 11.21 -1.13
C ARG A 62 -12.31 9.95 -1.98
N PRO A 63 -11.81 10.03 -3.24
CA PRO A 63 -11.53 8.83 -4.03
C PRO A 63 -10.38 7.98 -3.46
N ALA A 64 -9.34 8.61 -2.89
CA ALA A 64 -8.25 7.89 -2.24
C ALA A 64 -8.72 7.15 -0.98
N LEU A 65 -9.62 7.76 -0.20
CA LEU A 65 -10.20 7.13 0.98
C LEU A 65 -11.08 5.92 0.60
N LYS A 66 -11.91 6.04 -0.44
CA LYS A 66 -12.71 4.92 -0.97
C LYS A 66 -11.83 3.76 -1.44
N ALA A 67 -10.74 4.06 -2.15
CA ALA A 67 -9.78 3.05 -2.59
C ALA A 67 -9.06 2.38 -1.40
N TRP A 68 -8.71 3.15 -0.37
CA TRP A 68 -8.10 2.65 0.85
C TRP A 68 -9.02 1.70 1.62
N PHE A 69 -10.29 2.06 1.84
CA PHE A 69 -11.28 1.17 2.47
C PHE A 69 -11.50 -0.11 1.65
N GLY A 70 -11.53 0.00 0.32
CA GLY A 70 -11.61 -1.16 -0.58
C GLY A 70 -10.44 -2.12 -0.39
N GLY A 71 -9.21 -1.60 -0.32
CA GLY A 71 -8.01 -2.40 -0.08
C GLY A 71 -7.93 -2.99 1.32
N PHE A 72 -8.42 -2.25 2.32
CA PHE A 72 -8.50 -2.74 3.70
C PHE A 72 -9.43 -3.96 3.79
N ARG A 73 -10.66 -3.84 3.25
CA ARG A 73 -11.62 -4.96 3.22
C ARG A 73 -11.07 -6.17 2.45
N GLU A 74 -10.41 -5.92 1.32
CA GLU A 74 -9.75 -6.98 0.54
C GLU A 74 -8.69 -7.70 1.37
N GLY A 75 -7.85 -6.98 2.12
CA GLY A 75 -6.80 -7.58 2.96
C GLY A 75 -7.32 -8.48 4.09
N TRP A 76 -8.55 -8.25 4.55
CA TRP A 76 -9.23 -9.13 5.52
C TRP A 76 -9.91 -10.31 4.84
N ALA A 77 -10.60 -10.07 3.72
CA ALA A 77 -11.38 -11.07 3.01
C ALA A 77 -10.53 -12.08 2.25
N THR A 78 -9.36 -11.68 1.74
CA THR A 78 -8.41 -12.61 1.12
C THR A 78 -7.47 -13.20 2.16
N PRO A 79 -7.15 -14.50 2.06
CA PRO A 79 -6.06 -15.07 2.85
C PRO A 79 -4.78 -14.31 2.50
N ALA A 80 -4.07 -13.83 3.53
CA ALA A 80 -2.70 -13.38 3.33
C ALA A 80 -1.90 -14.60 2.86
N VAL A 81 -1.01 -14.41 1.87
CA VAL A 81 -0.06 -15.46 1.46
C VAL A 81 0.63 -15.98 2.73
N PRO A 82 0.71 -17.32 2.94
CA PRO A 82 1.30 -17.89 4.14
C PRO A 82 2.70 -17.34 4.37
N ALA A 83 3.08 -17.22 5.64
CA ALA A 83 4.48 -16.91 5.97
C ALA A 83 5.34 -17.99 5.30
N GLY A 84 6.25 -17.57 4.41
CA GLY A 84 7.23 -18.48 3.84
C GLY A 84 8.08 -19.15 4.94
N PRO A 85 8.66 -20.32 4.64
CA PRO A 85 9.49 -21.07 5.59
C PRO A 85 10.69 -20.26 6.11
#